data_AF-A0A7V5VY44-F1
#
_entry.id   AF-A0A7V5VY44-F1
#
_cell.length_a   1.000
_cell.length_b   1.000
_cell.length_c   1.000
_cell.angle_alpha   90.00
_cell.angle_beta   90.00
_cell.angle_gamma   90.00
#
_symmetry.space_group_name_H-M   'P 1'
#
loop_
_entity.id
_entity.type
_entity.pdbx_description
1 polymer ?
#
loop_
_entity_poly.entity_id
_entity_poly.type
_entity_poly.pdbx_seq_one_letter_code
_entity_poly.pdbx_strand_id
1 'polypeptide(L)'
;MILHLKFTNLPIFKFIFSIIIIILYYSCSIQPFNYNYENSKEFVYKIMKDEYLWYDRTPNLDYNSFETPEKLLDAMKVKEDRWSFIWTKQEYD
;
A
#
# COMPACT_ATOMS: atom_id res chain seq x y z
N MET A 1 5.19 -28.80 35.88
CA MET A 1 4.43 -27.60 36.29
C MET A 1 3.98 -26.88 35.02
N ILE A 2 2.82 -27.25 34.48
CA ILE A 2 2.29 -26.67 33.24
C ILE A 2 1.37 -25.52 33.65
N LEU A 3 1.78 -24.29 33.34
CA LEU A 3 0.94 -23.10 33.51
C LEU A 3 -0.23 -23.19 32.52
N HIS A 4 -1.41 -23.56 33.03
CA HIS A 4 -2.66 -23.47 32.28
C HIS A 4 -3.15 -22.02 32.33
N LEU A 5 -2.60 -21.15 31.48
CA LEU A 5 -3.12 -19.80 31.30
C LEU A 5 -4.50 -19.88 30.63
N LYS A 6 -5.56 -19.69 31.42
CA LYS A 6 -6.95 -19.61 30.96
C LYS A 6 -7.20 -18.21 30.37
N PHE A 7 -6.87 -18.03 29.09
CA PHE A 7 -7.08 -16.77 28.35
C PHE A 7 -8.53 -16.50 27.91
N THR A 8 -9.48 -17.40 28.20
CA THR A 8 -10.78 -17.42 27.52
C THR A 8 -11.86 -16.52 28.12
N ASN A 9 -11.64 -15.84 29.25
CA ASN A 9 -12.70 -15.08 29.95
C ASN A 9 -12.24 -13.74 30.54
N LEU A 10 -11.27 -13.07 29.92
CA LEU A 10 -10.85 -11.74 30.36
C LEU A 10 -11.63 -10.66 29.59
N PRO A 11 -12.35 -9.74 30.25
CA PRO A 11 -13.19 -8.71 29.60
C PRO A 11 -12.40 -7.80 28.65
N ILE A 12 -11.08 -7.76 28.85
CA ILE A 12 -10.08 -7.13 27.99
C ILE A 12 -10.15 -7.63 26.54
N PHE A 13 -10.38 -8.92 26.30
CA PHE A 13 -10.41 -9.46 24.93
C PHE A 13 -11.64 -8.97 24.14
N LYS A 14 -12.79 -8.83 24.81
CA LYS A 14 -14.01 -8.24 24.21
C LYS A 14 -13.85 -6.75 23.94
N PHE A 15 -13.15 -6.03 24.83
CA PHE A 15 -12.83 -4.61 24.65
C PHE A 15 -11.88 -4.37 23.47
N ILE A 16 -10.84 -5.19 23.35
CA ILE A 16 -9.90 -5.15 22.22
C ILE A 16 -10.64 -5.40 20.91
N PHE A 17 -11.51 -6.42 20.86
CA PHE A 17 -12.32 -6.72 19.68
C PHE A 17 -13.27 -5.57 19.30
N SER A 18 -13.88 -4.92 20.30
CA SER A 18 -14.73 -3.74 20.09
C SER A 18 -13.96 -2.53 19.54
N ILE A 19 -12.73 -2.30 19.99
CA ILE A 19 -11.87 -1.19 19.52
C ILE A 19 -11.44 -1.42 18.07
N ILE A 20 -11.08 -2.66 17.71
CA ILE A 20 -10.69 -3.03 16.35
C ILE A 20 -11.86 -2.77 15.37
N ILE A 21 -13.08 -3.14 15.75
CA ILE A 21 -14.28 -2.91 14.95
C ILE A 21 -14.53 -1.41 14.74
N ILE A 22 -14.36 -0.58 15.78
CA ILE A 22 -14.53 0.87 15.68
C ILE A 22 -13.48 1.50 14.75
N ILE A 23 -12.22 1.05 14.81
CA ILE A 23 -11.15 1.52 13.92
C ILE A 23 -11.47 1.20 12.44
N LEU A 24 -12.07 0.03 12.17
CA LEU A 24 -12.49 -0.34 10.82
C LEU A 24 -13.65 0.53 10.31
N TYR A 25 -14.56 0.99 11.18
CA TYR A 25 -15.69 1.83 10.80
C TYR A 25 -15.34 3.29 10.51
N TYR A 26 -14.20 3.79 11.00
CA TYR A 26 -13.76 5.17 10.76
C TYR A 26 -12.83 5.32 9.55
N SER A 27 -12.62 4.27 8.75
CA SER A 27 -11.73 4.38 7.61
C SER A 27 -12.40 5.01 6.39
N CYS A 28 -11.80 6.11 5.95
CA CYS A 28 -11.91 6.80 4.66
C CYS A 28 -12.97 7.91 4.54
N SER A 29 -12.51 9.16 4.71
CA SER A 29 -13.08 10.31 4.00
C SER A 29 -12.38 10.42 2.65
N ILE A 30 -13.15 10.35 1.56
CA ILE A 30 -12.62 10.51 0.20
C ILE A 30 -12.21 11.98 0.05
N GLN A 31 -10.92 12.26 0.11
CA GLN A 31 -10.40 13.56 -0.30
C GLN A 31 -10.46 13.66 -1.82
N PRO A 32 -10.93 14.78 -2.39
CA PRO A 32 -10.88 14.99 -3.83
C PRO A 32 -9.42 15.19 -4.24
N PHE A 33 -8.76 14.11 -4.65
CA PHE A 33 -7.41 14.17 -5.19
C PHE A 33 -7.47 14.75 -6.61
N ASN A 34 -7.13 16.03 -6.74
CA ASN A 34 -6.92 16.68 -8.03
C ASN A 34 -5.48 16.42 -8.47
N TYR A 35 -5.24 15.25 -9.05
CA TYR A 35 -3.97 14.97 -9.69
C TYR A 35 -4.04 15.32 -11.18
N ASN A 36 -3.25 16.31 -11.57
CA ASN A 36 -2.95 16.57 -12.97
C ASN A 36 -1.84 15.61 -13.42
N TYR A 37 -2.20 14.45 -13.96
CA TYR A 37 -1.26 13.39 -14.38
C TYR A 37 -0.62 13.68 -15.75
N GLU A 38 -0.10 14.88 -15.96
CA GLU A 38 0.62 15.23 -17.20
C GLU A 38 1.84 14.32 -17.45
N ASN A 39 2.32 13.58 -16.43
CA ASN A 39 3.40 12.61 -16.56
C ASN A 39 3.10 11.31 -15.78
N SER A 40 2.77 10.24 -16.50
CA SER A 40 2.49 8.91 -15.92
C SER A 40 3.66 8.33 -15.10
N LYS A 41 4.91 8.67 -15.44
CA LYS A 41 6.09 8.24 -14.67
C LYS A 41 6.17 8.95 -13.32
N GLU A 42 5.87 10.25 -13.29
CA GLU A 42 5.82 11.01 -12.03
C GLU A 42 4.73 10.47 -11.11
N PHE A 43 3.58 10.13 -11.68
CA PHE A 43 2.49 9.49 -10.93
C PHE A 43 2.94 8.18 -10.27
N VAL A 44 3.51 7.27 -11.05
CA VAL A 44 4.04 5.99 -10.53
C VAL A 44 5.08 6.24 -9.45
N TYR A 45 6.01 7.18 -9.67
CA TYR A 45 7.02 7.53 -8.69
C TYR A 45 6.40 7.96 -7.35
N LYS A 46 5.41 8.87 -7.39
CA LYS A 46 4.73 9.37 -6.19
C LYS A 46 3.99 8.26 -5.44
N ILE A 47 3.15 7.48 -6.13
CA ILE A 47 2.45 6.35 -5.50
C ILE A 47 3.43 5.36 -4.89
N MET A 48 4.53 5.05 -5.58
CA MET A 48 5.54 4.12 -5.09
C MET A 48 6.30 4.63 -3.86
N LYS A 49 6.26 5.94 -3.60
CA LYS A 49 6.86 6.59 -2.43
C LYS A 49 5.89 6.80 -1.28
N ASP A 50 4.62 7.04 -1.59
CA ASP A 50 3.64 7.45 -0.59
C ASP A 50 2.77 6.27 -0.10
N GLU A 51 2.40 5.35 -0.99
CA GLU A 51 1.35 4.34 -0.74
C GLU A 51 1.82 2.89 -0.90
N TYR A 52 3.04 2.68 -1.41
CA TYR A 52 3.57 1.34 -1.63
C TYR A 52 3.84 0.62 -0.32
N LEU A 53 3.45 -0.65 -0.22
CA LEU A 53 3.61 -1.46 1.00
C LEU A 53 5.06 -1.49 1.52
N TRP A 54 6.05 -1.42 0.62
CA TRP A 54 7.47 -1.40 0.95
C TRP A 54 8.15 -0.07 0.59
N TYR A 55 7.41 1.05 0.71
CA TYR A 55 7.91 2.39 0.37
C TYR A 55 9.23 2.74 1.07
N ASP A 56 9.47 2.18 2.26
CA ASP A 56 10.68 2.32 3.06
C ASP A 56 11.92 1.72 2.39
N ARG A 57 11.74 0.72 1.52
CA ARG A 57 12.79 0.04 0.76
C ARG A 57 12.82 0.45 -0.72
N THR A 58 11.88 1.28 -1.16
CA THR A 58 11.83 1.78 -2.53
C THR A 58 13.03 2.71 -2.81
N PRO A 59 13.87 2.42 -3.82
CA PRO A 59 15.05 3.24 -4.12
C PRO A 59 14.67 4.67 -4.52
N ASN A 60 15.55 5.63 -4.25
CA ASN A 60 15.43 6.99 -4.77
C ASN A 60 16.04 7.03 -6.17
N LEU A 61 15.19 7.23 -7.18
CA LEU A 61 15.55 7.22 -8.59
C LEU A 61 15.03 8.51 -9.25
N ASP A 62 15.70 8.96 -10.32
CA ASP A 62 15.13 9.99 -11.19
C ASP A 62 14.13 9.34 -12.15
N TYR A 63 12.84 9.62 -11.98
CA TYR A 63 11.79 9.06 -12.85
C TYR A 63 11.91 9.54 -14.31
N ASN A 64 12.63 10.63 -14.58
CA ASN A 64 12.85 11.11 -15.93
C ASN A 64 13.80 10.23 -16.74
N SER A 65 14.68 9.45 -16.08
CA SER A 65 15.64 8.57 -16.76
C SER A 65 15.02 7.31 -17.37
N PHE A 66 13.73 7.04 -17.11
CA PHE A 66 13.04 5.84 -17.59
C PHE A 66 12.20 6.15 -18.83
N GLU A 67 12.18 5.22 -19.78
CA GLU A 67 11.43 5.38 -21.03
C GLU A 67 9.91 5.24 -20.82
N THR A 68 9.50 4.33 -19.95
CA THR A 68 8.08 3.99 -19.71
C THR A 68 7.78 3.87 -18.21
N PRO A 69 6.52 4.06 -17.78
CA PRO A 69 6.13 3.88 -16.38
C PRO A 69 6.29 2.45 -15.87
N GLU A 70 6.17 1.43 -16.73
CA GLU A 70 6.39 0.02 -16.38
C GLU A 70 7.85 -0.24 -16.02
N LYS A 71 8.80 0.27 -16.82
CA LYS A 71 10.23 0.16 -16.53
C LYS A 71 10.60 0.86 -15.22
N LEU A 72 9.96 1.99 -14.93
CA LEU A 72 10.12 2.68 -13.66
C LEU A 72 9.57 1.85 -12.50
N LEU A 73 8.34 1.32 -12.62
CA LEU A 73 7.73 0.47 -11.61
C LEU A 73 8.64 -0.72 -11.29
N ASP A 74 9.11 -1.46 -12.30
CA ASP A 74 9.99 -2.61 -12.10
C ASP A 74 11.30 -2.25 -11.41
N ALA A 75 11.87 -1.07 -11.70
CA ALA A 75 13.08 -0.59 -11.03
C ALA A 75 12.84 -0.14 -9.58
N MET A 76 11.61 0.27 -9.24
CA MET A 76 11.23 0.71 -7.90
C MET A 76 10.78 -0.44 -7.00
N LYS A 77 10.32 -1.56 -7.58
CA LYS A 77 9.83 -2.71 -6.82
C LYS A 77 10.92 -3.40 -6.01
N VAL A 78 10.53 -3.86 -4.82
CA VAL A 78 11.37 -4.79 -4.06
C VAL A 78 11.26 -6.20 -4.66
N LYS A 79 12.28 -7.03 -4.42
CA LYS A 79 12.32 -8.40 -4.95
C LYS A 79 11.13 -9.27 -4.51
N GLU A 80 10.56 -9.00 -3.35
CA GLU A 80 9.43 -9.77 -2.81
C GLU A 80 8.09 -9.43 -3.47
N ASP A 81 8.00 -8.31 -4.21
CA ASP A 81 6.75 -7.84 -4.76
C ASP A 81 6.35 -8.58 -6.03
N ARG A 82 5.24 -9.32 -5.92
CA ARG A 82 4.63 -10.08 -7.01
C ARG A 82 3.27 -9.54 -7.44
N TRP A 83 2.83 -8.41 -6.91
CA TRP A 83 1.46 -7.93 -7.03
C TRP A 83 1.33 -6.55 -7.67
N SER A 84 2.38 -5.74 -7.68
CA SER A 84 2.34 -4.46 -8.38
C SER A 84 2.64 -4.64 -9.88
N PHE A 85 1.71 -4.18 -10.71
CA PHE A 85 1.80 -4.14 -12.17
C PHE A 85 0.96 -2.95 -12.71
N ILE A 86 1.22 -2.58 -13.96
CA ILE A 86 0.44 -1.58 -14.70
C ILE A 86 -0.25 -2.33 -15.86
N TRP A 87 -1.51 -1.98 -16.12
CA TRP A 87 -2.23 -2.39 -17.32
C TRP A 87 -2.61 -1.16 -18.12
N THR A 88 -2.54 -1.31 -19.44
CA THR A 88 -3.17 -0.39 -20.37
C THR A 88 -4.68 -0.60 -20.42
N LYS A 89 -5.36 0.43 -20.95
CA LYS A 89 -6.71 0.37 -21.52
C LYS A 89 -7.07 -1.03 -22.08
N GLN A 90 -6.34 -1.32 -23.14
CA GLN A 90 -6.59 -2.43 -24.04
C GLN A 90 -6.24 -3.80 -23.46
N GLU A 91 -5.32 -3.87 -22.48
CA GLU A 91 -4.96 -5.15 -21.83
C GLU A 91 -5.99 -5.59 -20.78
N TYR A 92 -6.73 -4.62 -20.23
CA TYR A 92 -7.75 -4.88 -19.24
C TYR A 92 -9.10 -5.30 -19.86
N ASP A 93 -9.43 -4.73 -21.01
CA ASP A 93 -10.67 -4.99 -21.77
C ASP A 93 -10.65 -6.37 -22.49
#